data_AF-A0A673TCI7-F1
#
_entry.id   AF-A0A673TCI7-F1
#
_cell.length_a   1.000
_cell.length_b   1.000
_cell.length_c   1.000
_cell.angle_alpha   90.00
_cell.angle_beta   90.00
_cell.angle_gamma   90.00
#
_symmetry.space_group_name_H-M   'P 1'
#
loop_
_entity.id
_entity.type
_entity.pdbx_description
1 polymer ?
#
loop_
_entity_poly.entity_id
_entity_poly.type
_entity_poly.pdbx_seq_one_letter_code
_entity_poly.pdbx_strand_id
1 'polypeptide(L)'
;MKQRNKIQPCLSKPAFASLLRFHQFHPFLCAADFKKIASLYGGDKFDLPYGIRTSAEYFRLALSKLQSCDLFDESDKMNNGPVLGHEEEVGRRTTFRLFYPESVFSDPNQNDPNTTVILTAFKPLDLKWLWELLTGGKININGFWKKPALNLIYKPYQIRILDPFIIRMAAYELLHFPKVFPKNQKPKHPTTGIIAITLAFHICHEVHLAGFKYNFSDLKSPLHYYGNATMSLMSKNAYHNVTAEQLFLKDIIEKNFVINLTED
;
A
#
# COMPACT_ATOMS: atom_id res chain seq x y z
N MET A 1 11.18 -22.74 8.16
CA MET A 1 10.14 -21.73 7.83
C MET A 1 9.03 -21.89 8.85
N LYS A 2 8.67 -20.83 9.58
CA LYS A 2 7.52 -20.87 10.50
C LYS A 2 6.23 -21.02 9.67
N GLN A 3 5.31 -21.85 10.17
CA GLN A 3 3.97 -21.99 9.61
C GLN A 3 3.20 -20.68 9.79
N ARG A 4 2.43 -20.24 8.79
CA ARG A 4 1.60 -19.02 8.91
C ARG A 4 0.69 -19.13 10.13
N ASN A 5 0.61 -18.05 10.91
CA ASN A 5 -0.39 -17.96 11.96
C ASN A 5 -1.80 -18.00 11.35
N LYS A 6 -2.74 -18.73 11.98
CA LYS A 6 -4.14 -18.67 11.57
C LYS A 6 -4.63 -17.23 11.74
N ILE A 7 -5.19 -16.64 10.68
CA ILE A 7 -5.90 -15.37 10.82
C ILE A 7 -7.10 -15.61 11.72
N GLN A 8 -7.13 -14.91 12.86
CA GLN A 8 -8.32 -14.88 13.69
C GLN A 8 -9.40 -14.10 12.94
N PRO A 9 -10.56 -14.73 12.67
CA PRO A 9 -11.67 -14.03 12.05
C PRO A 9 -12.23 -12.99 13.03
N CYS A 10 -12.74 -11.90 12.47
CA CYS A 10 -13.46 -10.88 13.23
C CYS A 10 -14.71 -11.48 13.86
N LEU A 11 -14.93 -11.25 15.17
CA LEU A 11 -16.12 -11.77 15.88
C LEU A 11 -17.40 -11.09 15.41
N SER A 12 -17.32 -9.81 15.07
CA SER A 12 -18.38 -9.03 14.46
C SER A 12 -18.12 -8.85 12.97
N LYS A 13 -19.19 -8.86 12.17
CA LYS A 13 -19.11 -8.52 10.76
C LYS A 13 -18.83 -7.01 10.66
N PRO A 14 -17.73 -6.57 10.03
CA PRO A 14 -17.41 -5.15 9.95
C PRO A 14 -18.40 -4.39 9.07
N ALA A 15 -18.52 -3.07 9.27
CA ALA A 15 -19.48 -2.24 8.53
C ALA A 15 -19.29 -2.29 7.01
N PHE A 16 -18.04 -2.37 6.56
CA PHE A 16 -17.64 -2.51 5.15
C PHE A 16 -17.76 -3.95 4.62
N ALA A 17 -18.42 -4.86 5.34
CA ALA A 17 -18.38 -6.26 4.96
C ALA A 17 -19.06 -6.57 3.62
N SER A 18 -20.01 -5.73 3.20
CA SER A 18 -20.65 -5.81 1.88
C SER A 18 -19.75 -5.36 0.73
N LEU A 19 -18.69 -4.58 1.01
CA LEU A 19 -17.73 -4.14 0.00
C LEU A 19 -16.74 -5.25 -0.37
N LEU A 20 -16.53 -6.23 0.52
CA LEU A 20 -15.55 -7.29 0.31
C LEU A 20 -16.23 -8.65 0.14
N ARG A 21 -15.68 -9.46 -0.76
CA ARG A 21 -15.98 -10.90 -0.78
C ARG A 21 -15.12 -11.54 0.31
N PHE A 22 -15.67 -11.69 1.53
CA PHE A 22 -14.94 -12.27 2.67
C PHE A 22 -14.54 -13.70 2.38
N HIS A 23 -13.29 -13.88 1.97
CA HIS A 23 -12.59 -15.16 1.98
C HIS A 23 -11.43 -15.02 2.95
N GLN A 24 -11.06 -16.10 3.63
CA GLN A 24 -9.90 -16.09 4.53
C GLN A 24 -8.65 -15.72 3.70
N PHE A 25 -8.16 -14.49 3.88
CA PHE A 25 -7.17 -13.88 3.00
C PHE A 25 -5.98 -13.34 3.79
N HIS A 26 -4.78 -13.79 3.45
CA HIS A 26 -3.55 -13.24 4.01
C HIS A 26 -3.08 -12.06 3.15
N PRO A 27 -3.01 -10.83 3.69
CA PRO A 27 -2.68 -9.65 2.91
C PRO A 27 -1.21 -9.56 2.51
N PHE A 28 -0.36 -10.41 3.09
CA PHE A 28 1.07 -10.43 2.80
C PHE A 28 1.49 -11.76 2.20
N LEU A 29 2.34 -11.68 1.18
CA LEU A 29 2.86 -12.86 0.50
C LEU A 29 3.97 -13.51 1.33
N CYS A 30 3.94 -14.84 1.41
CA CYS A 30 4.99 -15.66 2.03
C CYS A 30 5.72 -16.45 0.96
N ALA A 31 7.05 -16.58 1.08
CA ALA A 31 7.83 -17.43 0.19
C ALA A 31 7.32 -18.89 0.14
N ALA A 32 6.87 -19.43 1.28
CA ALA A 32 6.38 -20.80 1.38
C ALA A 32 5.12 -21.05 0.53
N ASP A 33 4.20 -20.10 0.53
CA ASP A 33 2.89 -20.25 -0.11
C ASP A 33 2.81 -19.55 -1.48
N PHE A 34 3.86 -18.82 -1.87
CA PHE A 34 3.86 -18.00 -3.08
C PHE A 34 3.51 -18.80 -4.33
N LYS A 35 4.06 -20.01 -4.50
CA LYS A 35 3.73 -20.88 -5.66
C LYS A 35 2.25 -21.24 -5.72
N LYS A 36 1.65 -21.57 -4.56
CA LYS A 36 0.22 -21.89 -4.46
C LYS A 36 -0.63 -20.67 -4.80
N ILE A 37 -0.29 -19.51 -4.23
CA ILE A 37 -0.98 -18.24 -4.51
C ILE A 37 -0.84 -17.87 -6.00
N ALA A 38 0.34 -18.01 -6.58
CA ALA A 38 0.58 -17.71 -7.99
C ALA A 38 -0.23 -18.61 -8.92
N SER A 39 -0.34 -19.89 -8.60
CA SER A 39 -1.19 -20.84 -9.33
C SER A 39 -2.67 -20.42 -9.32
N LEU A 40 -3.20 -19.94 -8.18
CA LEU A 40 -4.59 -19.47 -8.07
C LEU A 40 -4.89 -18.26 -8.97
N TYR A 41 -3.89 -17.42 -9.27
CA TYR A 41 -4.05 -16.20 -10.06
C TYR A 41 -3.62 -16.34 -11.54
N GLY A 42 -3.52 -17.56 -12.07
CA GLY A 42 -3.29 -17.79 -13.51
C GLY A 42 -1.89 -18.28 -13.89
N GLY A 43 -1.14 -18.89 -12.95
CA GLY A 43 0.10 -19.63 -13.22
C GLY A 43 1.40 -18.88 -12.88
N ASP A 44 2.52 -19.29 -13.49
CA ASP A 44 3.88 -18.81 -13.18
C ASP A 44 4.14 -17.33 -13.48
N LYS A 45 3.16 -16.58 -14.01
CA LYS A 45 3.35 -15.19 -14.42
C LYS A 45 3.01 -14.17 -13.32
N PHE A 46 2.34 -14.59 -12.25
CA PHE A 46 1.82 -13.80 -11.12
C PHE A 46 1.68 -12.32 -11.46
N ASP A 47 0.53 -11.95 -11.99
CA ASP A 47 0.36 -10.62 -12.57
C ASP A 47 0.32 -9.54 -11.48
N LEU A 48 1.18 -8.55 -11.63
CA LEU A 48 1.06 -7.30 -10.90
C LEU A 48 -0.19 -6.57 -11.38
N PRO A 49 -0.68 -5.58 -10.61
CA PRO A 49 -1.80 -4.76 -11.04
C PRO A 49 -1.58 -4.17 -12.45
N TYR A 50 -2.68 -3.93 -13.18
CA TYR A 50 -2.66 -3.30 -14.50
C TYR A 50 -2.04 -4.15 -15.63
N GLY A 51 -2.08 -5.47 -15.50
CA GLY A 51 -1.72 -6.40 -16.57
C GLY A 51 -0.22 -6.57 -16.78
N ILE A 52 0.60 -6.20 -15.79
CA ILE A 52 2.04 -6.38 -15.84
C ILE A 52 2.37 -7.83 -15.50
N ARG A 53 2.78 -8.57 -16.51
CA ARG A 53 3.16 -9.99 -16.42
C ARG A 53 4.64 -10.14 -16.01
N THR A 54 5.08 -11.38 -15.85
CA THR A 54 6.49 -11.76 -15.61
C THR A 54 7.09 -11.17 -14.34
N SER A 55 6.30 -11.07 -13.27
CA SER A 55 6.80 -10.55 -11.98
C SER A 55 7.15 -11.65 -10.98
N ALA A 56 6.71 -12.88 -11.22
CA ALA A 56 6.79 -13.98 -10.26
C ALA A 56 8.22 -14.31 -9.81
N GLU A 57 9.19 -14.23 -10.72
CA GLU A 57 10.60 -14.45 -10.36
C GLU A 57 11.08 -13.40 -9.35
N TYR A 58 10.78 -12.12 -9.58
CA TYR A 58 11.18 -11.04 -8.67
C TYR A 58 10.47 -11.14 -7.32
N PHE A 59 9.20 -11.55 -7.29
CA PHE A 59 8.53 -11.88 -6.03
C PHE A 59 9.26 -13.00 -5.29
N ARG A 60 9.59 -14.11 -5.97
CA ARG A 60 10.33 -15.22 -5.36
C ARG A 60 11.67 -14.76 -4.79
N LEU A 61 12.43 -13.97 -5.54
CA LEU A 61 13.72 -13.43 -5.12
C LEU A 61 13.58 -12.53 -3.89
N ALA A 62 12.69 -11.55 -3.91
CA ALA A 62 12.46 -10.64 -2.79
C ALA A 62 11.96 -11.39 -1.55
N LEU A 63 10.93 -12.24 -1.70
CA LEU A 63 10.35 -13.03 -0.60
C LEU A 63 11.37 -13.98 0.05
N SER A 64 12.33 -14.50 -0.72
CA SER A 64 13.39 -15.38 -0.18
C SER A 64 14.33 -14.69 0.82
N LYS A 65 14.31 -13.34 0.88
CA LYS A 65 15.14 -12.53 1.76
C LYS A 65 14.38 -11.94 2.94
N LEU A 66 13.07 -12.19 3.02
CA LEU A 66 12.23 -11.72 4.11
C LEU A 66 12.07 -12.79 5.19
N GLN A 67 12.06 -12.35 6.45
CA GLN A 67 12.02 -13.25 7.60
C GLN A 67 10.60 -13.57 8.05
N SER A 68 9.65 -12.66 7.81
CA SER A 68 8.24 -12.86 8.16
C SER A 68 7.32 -12.27 7.09
N CYS A 69 6.13 -12.84 7.06
CA CYS A 69 5.00 -12.46 6.22
C CYS A 69 3.69 -12.52 7.03
N ASP A 70 3.79 -12.56 8.36
CA ASP A 70 2.65 -12.59 9.27
C ASP A 70 2.00 -11.19 9.36
N LEU A 71 0.69 -11.19 9.63
CA LEU A 71 -0.11 -9.97 9.73
C LEU A 71 0.23 -9.16 10.97
N PHE A 72 0.39 -9.82 12.12
CA PHE A 72 0.72 -9.22 13.40
C PHE A 72 1.84 -10.03 14.06
N ASP A 73 2.83 -9.35 14.64
CA ASP A 73 3.51 -9.84 15.85
C ASP A 73 2.76 -9.26 17.08
N GLU A 74 3.05 -9.72 18.31
CA GLU A 74 2.30 -9.44 19.57
C GLU A 74 2.07 -7.95 19.93
N SER A 75 2.64 -7.03 19.19
CA SER A 75 2.41 -5.60 19.27
C SER A 75 2.28 -5.09 17.84
N ASP A 76 1.25 -4.27 17.50
CA ASP A 76 1.33 -3.10 16.58
C ASP A 76 -0.05 -2.60 15.98
N LYS A 77 -0.23 -1.25 15.81
CA LYS A 77 -1.29 -0.38 15.14
C LYS A 77 -0.84 0.82 14.19
N MET A 78 -1.48 0.98 13.00
CA MET A 78 -1.12 1.56 11.63
C MET A 78 -0.75 3.06 11.32
N ASN A 79 0.07 3.37 10.24
CA ASN A 79 0.01 4.51 9.23
C ASN A 79 1.36 4.94 8.52
N ASN A 80 1.37 5.93 7.59
CA ASN A 80 2.59 6.35 6.84
C ASN A 80 2.70 7.87 6.52
N GLY A 81 3.18 8.66 7.47
CA GLY A 81 3.85 9.94 7.23
C GLY A 81 4.79 10.27 8.42
N PRO A 82 5.63 11.31 8.36
CA PRO A 82 6.48 11.65 9.51
C PRO A 82 5.58 11.86 10.73
N VAL A 83 5.89 11.14 11.79
CA VAL A 83 5.23 11.27 13.09
C VAL A 83 6.03 12.24 13.95
N LEU A 84 7.35 12.10 13.92
CA LEU A 84 8.25 12.96 14.68
C LEU A 84 8.11 14.41 14.21
N GLY A 85 7.70 15.29 15.13
CA GLY A 85 7.43 16.71 14.86
C GLY A 85 6.01 17.02 14.37
N HIS A 86 5.13 16.01 14.27
CA HIS A 86 3.73 16.13 13.80
C HIS A 86 2.76 15.33 14.71
N GLU A 87 3.17 15.04 15.94
CA GLU A 87 2.48 14.10 16.84
C GLU A 87 1.05 14.52 17.19
N GLU A 88 0.78 15.84 17.23
CA GLU A 88 -0.54 16.39 17.50
C GLU A 88 -1.49 16.27 16.30
N GLU A 89 -0.95 16.18 15.09
CA GLU A 89 -1.72 16.18 13.83
C GLU A 89 -1.99 14.76 13.33
N VAL A 90 -1.04 13.84 13.51
CA VAL A 90 -1.11 12.47 12.97
C VAL A 90 -1.02 11.36 14.02
N GLY A 91 -0.92 11.74 15.30
CA GLY A 91 -0.71 10.83 16.41
C GLY A 91 0.73 10.37 16.55
N ARG A 92 1.00 9.57 17.59
CA ARG A 92 2.37 9.18 18.01
C ARG A 92 2.80 7.77 17.61
N ARG A 93 1.93 7.01 16.94
CA ARG A 93 2.14 5.57 16.70
C ARG A 93 1.88 5.19 15.26
N THR A 94 2.78 4.37 14.73
CA THR A 94 2.72 3.81 13.38
C THR A 94 3.05 2.33 13.43
N THR A 95 2.33 1.51 12.66
CA THR A 95 2.60 0.07 12.57
C THR A 95 2.60 -0.50 11.20
N PHE A 96 1.71 -0.03 10.35
CA PHE A 96 1.64 -0.48 8.98
C PHE A 96 1.94 0.74 8.15
N ARG A 97 3.09 0.68 7.51
CA ARG A 97 3.62 1.78 6.72
C ARG A 97 3.77 1.34 5.27
N LEU A 98 2.81 1.71 4.42
CA LEU A 98 2.81 1.31 3.01
C LEU A 98 3.76 2.17 2.19
N PHE A 99 4.75 1.59 1.54
CA PHE A 99 5.73 2.31 0.74
C PHE A 99 5.98 1.63 -0.60
N TYR A 100 6.63 2.38 -1.50
CA TYR A 100 7.21 1.89 -2.74
C TYR A 100 8.56 2.61 -2.96
N PRO A 101 9.44 2.16 -3.88
CA PRO A 101 10.84 2.60 -3.93
C PRO A 101 11.03 4.12 -4.01
N GLU A 102 10.16 4.82 -4.75
CA GLU A 102 10.23 6.28 -4.94
C GLU A 102 9.59 7.11 -3.80
N SER A 103 8.86 6.47 -2.87
CA SER A 103 8.14 7.13 -1.76
C SER A 103 8.70 6.83 -0.36
N VAL A 104 9.67 5.92 -0.23
CA VAL A 104 10.21 5.54 1.07
C VAL A 104 11.07 6.66 1.69
N PHE A 105 10.88 6.91 2.98
CA PHE A 105 11.75 7.80 3.75
C PHE A 105 13.13 7.19 3.94
N SER A 106 14.16 8.02 3.79
CA SER A 106 15.56 7.62 3.96
C SER A 106 16.23 8.26 5.19
N ASP A 107 15.52 9.13 5.91
CA ASP A 107 16.02 9.75 7.14
C ASP A 107 16.01 8.72 8.30
N PRO A 108 17.16 8.36 8.88
CA PRO A 108 17.24 7.42 9.99
C PRO A 108 16.45 7.84 11.23
N ASN A 109 16.22 9.14 11.44
CA ASN A 109 15.45 9.66 12.58
C ASN A 109 13.97 9.27 12.51
N GLN A 110 13.49 8.89 11.33
CA GLN A 110 12.10 8.44 11.11
C GLN A 110 11.93 6.93 11.30
N ASN A 111 12.99 6.22 11.69
CA ASN A 111 12.95 4.78 11.91
C ASN A 111 12.24 4.45 13.23
N ASP A 112 11.18 3.66 13.13
CA ASP A 112 10.48 3.06 14.27
C ASP A 112 10.65 1.53 14.19
N PRO A 113 11.31 0.89 15.18
CA PRO A 113 11.51 -0.55 15.19
C PRO A 113 10.20 -1.35 15.30
N ASN A 114 9.13 -0.75 15.82
CA ASN A 114 7.80 -1.34 15.96
C ASN A 114 6.89 -1.01 14.76
N THR A 115 7.47 -0.55 13.66
CA THR A 115 6.71 -0.40 12.41
C THR A 115 6.96 -1.61 11.52
N THR A 116 5.88 -2.28 11.14
CA THR A 116 5.81 -3.15 9.96
C THR A 116 5.67 -2.29 8.69
N VAL A 117 6.67 -2.36 7.82
CA VAL A 117 6.67 -1.65 6.55
C VAL A 117 6.22 -2.57 5.43
N ILE A 118 5.27 -2.09 4.63
CA ILE A 118 4.58 -2.89 3.62
C ILE A 118 4.99 -2.37 2.25
N LEU A 119 5.75 -3.18 1.51
CA LEU A 119 6.07 -2.89 0.12
C LEU A 119 4.82 -3.10 -0.75
N THR A 120 4.35 -2.02 -1.36
CA THR A 120 3.31 -2.01 -2.39
C THR A 120 3.98 -2.01 -3.76
N ALA A 121 4.07 -3.17 -4.39
CA ALA A 121 4.72 -3.30 -5.70
C ALA A 121 3.76 -2.90 -6.83
N PHE A 122 4.19 -1.95 -7.67
CA PHE A 122 3.47 -1.50 -8.86
C PHE A 122 4.11 -2.01 -10.15
N LYS A 123 5.41 -2.30 -10.13
CA LYS A 123 6.18 -2.82 -11.27
C LYS A 123 7.22 -3.86 -10.80
N PRO A 124 7.65 -4.80 -11.67
CA PRO A 124 8.63 -5.83 -11.30
C PRO A 124 9.95 -5.25 -10.78
N LEU A 125 10.31 -4.06 -11.27
CA LEU A 125 11.49 -3.33 -10.84
C LEU A 125 11.45 -2.95 -9.35
N ASP A 126 10.27 -2.79 -8.75
CA ASP A 126 10.13 -2.50 -7.31
C ASP A 126 10.59 -3.69 -6.45
N LEU A 127 10.28 -4.90 -6.89
CA LEU A 127 10.67 -6.14 -6.21
C LEU A 127 12.17 -6.43 -6.43
N LYS A 128 12.66 -6.18 -7.65
CA LYS A 128 14.08 -6.28 -7.96
C LYS A 128 14.90 -5.33 -7.09
N TRP A 129 14.45 -4.09 -6.95
CA TRP A 129 15.07 -3.09 -6.08
C TRP A 129 15.14 -3.54 -4.62
N LEU A 130 14.05 -4.11 -4.09
CA LEU A 130 14.05 -4.63 -2.72
C LEU A 130 15.04 -5.78 -2.58
N TRP A 131 15.07 -6.71 -3.54
CA TRP A 131 16.01 -7.82 -3.53
C TRP A 131 17.46 -7.34 -3.58
N GLU A 132 17.80 -6.41 -4.48
CA GLU A 132 19.16 -5.83 -4.59
C GLU A 132 19.57 -5.14 -3.29
N LEU A 133 18.69 -4.36 -2.66
CA LEU A 133 18.94 -3.76 -1.34
C LEU A 133 19.25 -4.80 -0.27
N LEU A 134 18.43 -5.84 -0.17
CA LEU A 134 18.55 -6.87 0.86
C LEU A 134 19.78 -7.77 0.67
N THR A 135 20.33 -7.84 -0.54
CA THR A 135 21.53 -8.63 -0.86
C THR A 135 22.80 -7.80 -0.99
N GLY A 136 22.75 -6.48 -0.81
CA GLY A 136 23.89 -5.59 -1.08
C GLY A 136 24.28 -5.54 -2.56
N GLY A 137 23.33 -5.79 -3.46
CA GLY A 137 23.49 -5.71 -4.91
C GLY A 137 23.50 -4.26 -5.42
N LYS A 138 23.94 -4.09 -6.67
CA LYS A 138 23.95 -2.78 -7.32
C LYS A 138 22.54 -2.40 -7.78
N ILE A 139 21.98 -1.37 -7.16
CA ILE A 139 20.64 -0.86 -7.50
C ILE A 139 20.67 -0.13 -8.85
N ASN A 140 19.84 -0.58 -9.79
CA ASN A 140 19.60 0.15 -11.03
C ASN A 140 18.49 1.20 -10.82
N ILE A 141 18.82 2.48 -10.94
CA ILE A 141 17.87 3.59 -10.77
C ILE A 141 17.04 3.90 -12.03
N ASN A 142 17.35 3.28 -13.17
CA ASN A 142 16.63 3.51 -14.42
C ASN A 142 15.25 2.85 -14.39
N GLY A 143 14.21 3.57 -14.83
CA GLY A 143 12.83 3.07 -14.86
C GLY A 143 11.98 3.47 -13.64
N PHE A 144 12.55 4.23 -12.71
CA PHE A 144 11.81 4.90 -11.64
C PHE A 144 11.52 6.36 -12.04
N TRP A 145 10.34 6.87 -11.70
CA TRP A 145 9.93 8.25 -12.06
C TRP A 145 10.60 9.30 -11.16
N LYS A 146 11.16 8.87 -10.03
CA LYS A 146 12.00 9.63 -9.11
C LYS A 146 13.10 8.69 -8.62
N LYS A 147 14.27 9.23 -8.28
CA LYS A 147 15.38 8.44 -7.74
C LYS A 147 14.89 7.63 -6.52
N PRO A 148 14.97 6.28 -6.56
CA PRO A 148 14.54 5.45 -5.44
C PRO A 148 15.56 5.55 -4.30
N ALA A 149 15.17 5.12 -3.11
CA ALA A 149 16.11 5.04 -2.00
C ALA A 149 17.21 4.01 -2.29
N LEU A 150 18.45 4.36 -1.93
CA LEU A 150 19.62 3.49 -2.11
C LEU A 150 19.97 2.69 -0.85
N ASN A 151 19.28 2.99 0.26
CA ASN A 151 19.37 2.29 1.53
C ASN A 151 17.98 2.28 2.18
N LEU A 152 17.70 1.29 3.03
CA LEU A 152 16.50 1.26 3.86
C LEU A 152 16.85 1.52 5.31
N ILE A 153 16.05 2.36 5.96
CA ILE A 153 16.11 2.56 7.42
C ILE A 153 15.48 1.39 8.19
N TYR A 154 14.72 0.53 7.50
CA TYR A 154 14.01 -0.62 8.06
C TYR A 154 14.79 -1.93 7.89
N LYS A 155 14.62 -2.83 8.85
CA LYS A 155 15.25 -4.16 8.84
C LYS A 155 14.40 -5.20 8.08
N PRO A 156 15.00 -6.30 7.57
CA PRO A 156 14.27 -7.31 6.80
C PRO A 156 13.07 -7.95 7.55
N TYR A 157 13.12 -8.03 8.89
CA TYR A 157 12.01 -8.57 9.69
C TYR A 157 10.81 -7.63 9.76
N GLN A 158 11.00 -6.31 9.55
CA GLN A 158 9.92 -5.32 9.52
C GLN A 158 9.21 -5.30 8.16
N ILE A 159 9.81 -5.86 7.11
CA ILE A 159 9.31 -5.74 5.75
C ILE A 159 8.30 -6.85 5.44
N ARG A 160 7.17 -6.46 4.86
CA ARG A 160 6.14 -7.34 4.27
C ARG A 160 5.93 -6.94 2.82
N ILE A 161 5.58 -7.89 1.95
CA ILE A 161 5.17 -7.59 0.57
C ILE A 161 3.65 -7.75 0.49
N LEU A 162 2.97 -6.66 0.14
CA LEU A 162 1.52 -6.65 -0.04
C LEU A 162 1.13 -7.59 -1.18
N ASP A 163 0.13 -8.43 -0.96
CA ASP A 163 -0.47 -9.21 -2.02
C ASP A 163 -1.16 -8.27 -3.03
N PRO A 164 -0.80 -8.31 -4.33
CA PRO A 164 -1.42 -7.53 -5.39
C PRO A 164 -2.95 -7.61 -5.45
N PHE A 165 -3.57 -8.64 -4.86
CA PHE A 165 -5.02 -8.70 -4.69
C PHE A 165 -5.60 -7.44 -4.06
N ILE A 166 -4.97 -6.89 -3.01
CA ILE A 166 -5.44 -5.66 -2.35
C ILE A 166 -5.47 -4.48 -3.32
N ILE A 167 -4.43 -4.33 -4.14
CA ILE A 167 -4.34 -3.24 -5.12
C ILE A 167 -5.39 -3.44 -6.24
N ARG A 168 -5.60 -4.69 -6.68
CA ARG A 168 -6.64 -5.01 -7.67
C ARG A 168 -8.05 -4.77 -7.14
N MET A 169 -8.30 -5.11 -5.87
CA MET A 169 -9.56 -4.84 -5.19
C MET A 169 -9.85 -3.33 -5.15
N ALA A 170 -8.86 -2.55 -4.71
CA ALA A 170 -8.94 -1.09 -4.71
C ALA A 170 -9.25 -0.54 -6.11
N ALA A 171 -8.52 -0.99 -7.13
CA ALA A 171 -8.66 -0.46 -8.48
C ALA A 171 -9.99 -0.86 -9.15
N TYR A 172 -10.35 -2.14 -9.12
CA TYR A 172 -11.41 -2.66 -9.98
C TYR A 172 -12.76 -2.79 -9.30
N GLU A 173 -12.77 -3.12 -8.02
CA GLU A 173 -14.01 -3.40 -7.29
C GLU A 173 -14.46 -2.20 -6.46
N LEU A 174 -13.53 -1.39 -5.92
CA LEU A 174 -13.88 -0.17 -5.17
C LEU A 174 -13.92 1.09 -6.04
N LEU A 175 -12.89 1.34 -6.85
CA LEU A 175 -12.82 2.53 -7.72
C LEU A 175 -13.35 2.31 -9.14
N HIS A 176 -13.71 1.08 -9.49
CA HIS A 176 -14.24 0.71 -10.80
C HIS A 176 -13.40 1.16 -12.00
N PHE A 177 -12.07 1.19 -11.86
CA PHE A 177 -11.17 1.48 -12.96
C PHE A 177 -11.24 0.39 -14.03
N PRO A 178 -11.06 0.76 -15.32
CA PRO A 178 -11.01 -0.23 -16.38
C PRO A 178 -9.73 -1.09 -16.24
N LYS A 179 -9.84 -2.38 -16.60
CA LYS A 179 -8.69 -3.30 -16.60
C LYS A 179 -7.72 -3.03 -17.75
N VAL A 180 -8.21 -2.41 -18.81
CA VAL A 180 -7.44 -2.07 -20.01
C VAL A 180 -7.66 -0.60 -20.32
N PHE A 181 -6.58 0.14 -20.52
CA PHE A 181 -6.60 1.55 -20.89
C PHE A 181 -6.25 1.71 -22.38
N PRO A 182 -6.85 2.68 -23.08
CA PRO A 182 -6.44 3.05 -24.43
C PRO A 182 -4.94 3.37 -24.50
N LYS A 183 -4.27 3.04 -25.62
CA LYS A 183 -2.82 3.27 -25.80
C LYS A 183 -2.40 4.74 -25.63
N ASN A 184 -3.30 5.68 -25.90
CA ASN A 184 -3.09 7.12 -25.78
C ASN A 184 -3.38 7.66 -24.37
N GLN A 185 -3.78 6.83 -23.41
CA GLN A 185 -4.06 7.23 -22.04
C GLN A 185 -3.10 6.57 -21.06
N LYS A 186 -2.76 7.30 -20.00
CA LYS A 186 -2.01 6.72 -18.88
C LYS A 186 -2.95 5.82 -18.07
N PRO A 187 -2.53 4.59 -17.73
CA PRO A 187 -3.28 3.76 -16.80
C PRO A 187 -3.53 4.48 -15.48
N LYS A 188 -4.72 4.27 -14.92
CA LYS A 188 -5.10 4.82 -13.62
C LYS A 188 -4.80 3.83 -12.50
N HIS A 189 -4.25 4.35 -11.42
CA HIS A 189 -3.84 3.60 -10.23
C HIS A 189 -4.48 4.25 -8.99
N PRO A 190 -5.01 3.48 -8.03
CA PRO A 190 -5.41 4.03 -6.75
C PRO A 190 -4.20 4.66 -6.06
N THR A 191 -4.41 5.76 -5.35
CA THR A 191 -3.39 6.29 -4.44
C THR A 191 -3.04 5.27 -3.36
N THR A 192 -1.85 5.38 -2.79
CA THR A 192 -1.44 4.56 -1.63
C THR A 192 -2.42 4.70 -0.48
N GLY A 193 -3.09 5.85 -0.33
CA GLY A 193 -4.14 6.07 0.66
C GLY A 193 -5.34 5.14 0.47
N ILE A 194 -5.89 5.05 -0.75
CA ILE A 194 -6.99 4.11 -1.04
C ILE A 194 -6.55 2.65 -0.90
N ILE A 195 -5.31 2.32 -1.27
CA ILE A 195 -4.74 0.97 -1.05
C ILE A 195 -4.66 0.66 0.45
N ALA A 196 -4.28 1.63 1.28
CA ALA A 196 -4.25 1.49 2.74
C ALA A 196 -5.65 1.29 3.33
N ILE A 197 -6.66 2.04 2.87
CA ILE A 197 -8.07 1.82 3.27
C ILE A 197 -8.51 0.41 2.89
N THR A 198 -8.18 -0.02 1.67
CA THR A 198 -8.54 -1.37 1.19
C THR A 198 -7.88 -2.46 2.04
N LEU A 199 -6.60 -2.29 2.42
CA LEU A 199 -5.94 -3.18 3.36
C LEU A 199 -6.65 -3.17 4.73
N ALA A 200 -6.95 -1.98 5.26
CA ALA A 200 -7.62 -1.82 6.55
C ALA A 200 -8.98 -2.54 6.59
N PHE A 201 -9.76 -2.49 5.50
CA PHE A 201 -11.00 -3.26 5.40
C PHE A 201 -10.82 -4.78 5.46
N HIS A 202 -9.62 -5.31 5.18
CA HIS A 202 -9.38 -6.75 5.28
C HIS A 202 -8.85 -7.19 6.65
N ILE A 203 -8.32 -6.25 7.46
CA ILE A 203 -7.56 -6.59 8.67
C ILE A 203 -8.08 -5.91 9.94
N CYS A 204 -8.98 -4.94 9.81
CA CYS A 204 -9.59 -4.21 10.90
C CYS A 204 -11.09 -4.54 11.00
N HIS A 205 -11.68 -4.26 12.17
CA HIS A 205 -13.13 -4.32 12.39
C HIS A 205 -13.79 -2.95 12.14
N GLU A 206 -13.04 -1.89 12.42
CA GLU A 206 -13.46 -0.50 12.33
C GLU A 206 -12.31 0.30 11.71
N VAL A 207 -12.63 1.30 10.90
CA VAL A 207 -11.66 2.12 10.20
C VAL A 207 -12.00 3.59 10.39
N HIS A 208 -11.03 4.34 10.92
CA HIS A 208 -11.09 5.80 11.05
C HIS A 208 -10.17 6.41 10.01
N LEU A 209 -10.64 7.45 9.32
CA LEU A 209 -9.91 8.13 8.26
C LEU A 209 -9.50 9.53 8.72
N ALA A 210 -8.23 9.86 8.58
CA ALA A 210 -7.70 11.21 8.79
C ALA A 210 -6.80 11.60 7.60
N GLY A 211 -6.78 12.89 7.26
CA GLY A 211 -5.91 13.45 6.23
C GLY A 211 -6.34 13.19 4.78
N PHE A 212 -7.57 12.74 4.55
CA PHE A 212 -8.13 12.57 3.20
C PHE A 212 -8.86 13.83 2.74
N LYS A 213 -8.10 14.81 2.25
CA LYS A 213 -8.64 16.07 1.74
C LYS A 213 -7.93 16.48 0.46
N TYR A 214 -8.71 16.81 -0.58
CA TYR A 214 -8.20 17.41 -1.80
C TYR A 214 -8.99 18.67 -2.09
N ASN A 215 -8.35 19.83 -1.92
CA ASN A 215 -8.94 21.12 -2.25
C ASN A 215 -8.46 21.58 -3.63
N PHE A 216 -9.12 21.12 -4.69
CA PHE A 216 -8.79 21.55 -6.06
C PHE A 216 -9.25 22.97 -6.40
N SER A 217 -10.06 23.61 -5.55
CA SER A 217 -10.45 25.02 -5.70
C SER A 217 -9.32 25.98 -5.33
N ASP A 218 -8.39 25.57 -4.46
CA ASP A 218 -7.16 26.29 -4.17
C ASP A 218 -5.92 25.45 -4.51
N LEU A 219 -5.35 25.68 -5.70
CA LEU A 219 -4.15 24.97 -6.16
C LEU A 219 -2.89 25.28 -5.35
N LYS A 220 -2.89 26.33 -4.52
CA LYS A 220 -1.78 26.67 -3.62
C LYS A 220 -1.91 25.98 -2.26
N SER A 221 -3.08 25.42 -1.95
CA SER A 221 -3.27 24.72 -0.68
C SER A 221 -2.30 23.54 -0.54
N PRO A 222 -1.86 23.23 0.70
CA PRO A 222 -0.92 22.14 0.96
C PRO A 222 -1.48 20.79 0.48
N LEU A 223 -0.64 20.01 -0.19
CA LEU A 223 -0.93 18.62 -0.54
C LEU A 223 -0.71 17.67 0.64
N HIS A 224 0.24 18.00 1.49
CA HIS A 224 0.64 17.20 2.64
C HIS A 224 0.63 18.10 3.88
N TYR A 225 0.42 17.49 5.05
CA TYR A 225 0.57 18.19 6.33
C TYR A 225 2.04 18.54 6.64
N TYR A 226 2.98 18.02 5.84
CA TYR A 226 4.41 18.28 5.92
C TYR A 226 4.97 18.75 4.57
N GLY A 227 6.05 19.52 4.60
CA GLY A 227 6.72 20.02 3.40
C GLY A 227 5.88 21.02 2.60
N ASN A 228 6.36 21.35 1.39
CA ASN A 228 5.86 22.50 0.62
C ASN A 228 5.14 22.12 -0.67
N ALA A 229 4.76 20.85 -0.82
CA ALA A 229 4.03 20.37 -1.98
C ALA A 229 2.60 20.91 -1.95
N THR A 230 2.06 21.30 -3.11
CA THR A 230 0.72 21.90 -3.21
C THR A 230 -0.21 21.10 -4.11
N MET A 231 -1.52 21.39 -4.03
CA MET A 231 -2.55 20.78 -4.88
C MET A 231 -2.28 20.90 -6.39
N SER A 232 -1.49 21.89 -6.82
CA SER A 232 -1.03 22.01 -8.21
C SER A 232 -0.32 20.76 -8.74
N LEU A 233 0.40 20.02 -7.88
CA LEU A 233 1.07 18.78 -8.30
C LEU A 233 0.06 17.66 -8.57
N MET A 234 -0.98 17.55 -7.74
CA MET A 234 -2.02 16.54 -7.90
C MET A 234 -2.93 16.85 -9.09
N SER A 235 -3.25 18.11 -9.36
CA SER A 235 -4.07 18.47 -10.52
C SER A 235 -3.41 18.13 -11.86
N LYS A 236 -2.08 18.08 -11.91
CA LYS A 236 -1.29 17.67 -13.07
C LYS A 236 -1.03 16.16 -13.13
N ASN A 237 -1.42 15.39 -12.11
CA ASN A 237 -1.13 13.97 -12.03
C ASN A 237 -2.04 13.17 -12.98
N ALA A 238 -1.43 12.56 -14.00
CA ALA A 238 -2.14 11.77 -14.99
C ALA A 238 -2.37 10.30 -14.59
N TYR A 239 -1.78 9.81 -13.50
CA TYR A 239 -1.84 8.41 -13.06
C TYR A 239 -2.93 8.13 -12.04
N HIS A 240 -3.40 9.14 -11.31
CA HIS A 240 -4.51 8.98 -10.37
C HIS A 240 -5.81 9.53 -10.96
N ASN A 241 -6.94 9.02 -10.49
CA ASN A 241 -8.26 9.59 -10.74
C ASN A 241 -8.83 10.04 -9.39
N VAL A 242 -8.36 11.20 -8.92
CA VAL A 242 -8.70 11.70 -7.58
C VAL A 242 -10.19 11.97 -7.44
N THR A 243 -10.87 12.34 -8.52
CA THR A 243 -12.33 12.48 -8.52
C THR A 243 -13.03 11.16 -8.17
N ALA A 244 -12.63 10.04 -8.79
CA ALA A 244 -13.18 8.74 -8.43
C ALA A 244 -12.87 8.35 -6.98
N GLU A 245 -11.67 8.68 -6.49
CA GLU A 245 -11.30 8.43 -5.09
C GLU A 245 -12.13 9.27 -4.11
N GLN A 246 -12.37 10.54 -4.41
CA GLN A 246 -13.23 11.42 -3.60
C GLN A 246 -14.68 10.93 -3.57
N LEU A 247 -15.21 10.47 -4.72
CA LEU A 247 -16.55 9.89 -4.78
C LEU A 247 -16.65 8.61 -3.94
N PHE A 248 -15.64 7.74 -4.02
CA PHE A 248 -15.56 6.54 -3.20
C PHE A 248 -15.49 6.88 -1.70
N LEU A 249 -14.61 7.80 -1.31
CA LEU A 249 -14.48 8.25 0.09
C LEU A 249 -15.79 8.83 0.62
N LYS A 250 -16.46 9.66 -0.19
CA LYS A 250 -17.78 10.22 0.14
C LYS A 250 -18.81 9.10 0.37
N ASP A 251 -18.90 8.13 -0.53
CA ASP A 251 -19.86 7.01 -0.43
C ASP A 251 -19.67 6.18 0.84
N ILE A 252 -18.42 5.81 1.18
CA ILE A 252 -18.15 5.00 2.37
C ILE A 252 -18.37 5.79 3.68
N ILE A 253 -18.20 7.11 3.67
CA ILE A 253 -18.51 7.98 4.80
C ILE A 253 -20.02 8.12 4.98
N GLU A 254 -20.76 8.45 3.91
CA GLU A 254 -22.22 8.60 3.95
C GLU A 254 -22.94 7.31 4.37
N LYS A 255 -22.37 6.14 4.02
CA LYS A 255 -22.89 4.83 4.44
C LYS A 255 -22.43 4.38 5.83
N ASN A 256 -21.65 5.20 6.54
CA ASN A 256 -21.08 4.88 7.85
C ASN A 256 -20.22 3.60 7.85
N PHE A 257 -19.54 3.31 6.75
CA PHE A 257 -18.56 2.22 6.70
C PHE A 257 -17.24 2.58 7.38
N VAL A 258 -16.97 3.88 7.50
CA VAL A 258 -15.79 4.45 8.15
C VAL A 258 -16.18 5.65 9.01
N ILE A 259 -15.34 6.00 9.97
CA ILE A 259 -15.46 7.23 10.74
C ILE A 259 -14.48 8.25 10.15
N ASN A 260 -14.97 9.39 9.68
CA ASN A 260 -14.11 10.47 9.20
C ASN A 260 -13.69 11.36 10.38
N LEU A 261 -12.38 11.44 10.61
CA LEU A 261 -11.72 12.32 11.58
C LEU A 261 -11.10 13.55 10.92
N THR A 262 -11.17 13.66 9.59
CA THR A 262 -10.61 14.82 8.87
C THR A 262 -11.52 16.03 9.10
N GLU A 263 -11.00 17.04 9.79
CA GLU A 263 -11.70 18.31 10.01
C GLU A 263 -11.80 19.15 8.71
N ASP A 264 -12.89 19.91 8.59
CA ASP A 264 -13.17 20.82 7.46
C ASP A 264 -12.32 22.09 7.47
#